data_AF-A0A1V1NS51-F1
#
_entry.id   AF-A0A1V1NS51-F1
#
_cell.length_a   1.000
_cell.length_b   1.000
_cell.length_c   1.000
_cell.angle_alpha   90.00
_cell.angle_beta   90.00
_cell.angle_gamma   90.00
#
_symmetry.space_group_name_H-M   'P 1'
#
loop_
_entity.id
_entity.type
_entity.pdbx_description
1 polymer ?
#
loop_
_entity_poly.entity_id
_entity_poly.type
_entity_poly.pdbx_seq_one_letter_code
_entity_poly.pdbx_strand_id
1 'polypeptide(L)'
;MSTGLASINDLEKAISVITSTSSFFNQKDSYALLHCISAYPALDNDLNLLTIRFLKEHFGCLVGYSDHSLGDNKLYCCSCIGCQNY
;
A
#
# COMPACT_ATOMS: atom_id res chain seq x y z
N MET A 1 -5.51 -1.09 -3.90
CA MET A 1 -6.08 0.23 -3.52
C MET A 1 -4.99 1.08 -2.92
N SER A 2 -4.83 2.33 -3.37
CA SER A 2 -3.81 3.26 -2.84
C SER A 2 -4.24 3.92 -1.53
N THR A 3 -3.30 4.20 -0.62
CA THR A 3 -3.61 4.54 0.78
C THR A 3 -3.15 5.94 1.25
N GLY A 4 -2.71 6.83 0.36
CA GLY A 4 -1.93 8.02 0.74
C GLY A 4 -2.61 9.12 1.55
N LEU A 5 -3.94 9.11 1.65
CA LEU A 5 -4.72 9.98 2.55
C LEU A 5 -5.62 9.18 3.50
N ALA A 6 -5.52 7.86 3.48
CA ALA A 6 -6.43 6.99 4.22
C ALA A 6 -5.92 6.77 5.65
N SER A 7 -6.81 6.94 6.63
CA SER A 7 -6.55 6.47 8.00
C SER A 7 -6.69 4.94 8.08
N ILE A 8 -6.19 4.33 9.16
CA ILE A 8 -6.37 2.88 9.42
C ILE A 8 -7.86 2.51 9.38
N ASN A 9 -8.71 3.33 9.98
CA ASN A 9 -10.16 3.11 10.02
C ASN A 9 -10.82 3.19 8.64
N ASP A 10 -10.29 4.02 7.73
CA ASP A 10 -10.76 4.06 6.33
C ASP A 10 -10.35 2.79 5.58
N LEU A 11 -9.15 2.29 5.83
CA LEU A 11 -8.66 1.04 5.25
C LEU A 11 -9.47 -0.16 5.75
N GLU A 12 -9.76 -0.25 7.04
CA GLU A 12 -10.60 -1.29 7.62
C GLU A 12 -12.00 -1.30 7.00
N LYS A 13 -12.63 -0.12 6.87
CA LYS A 13 -13.93 0.02 6.21
C LYS A 13 -13.88 -0.41 4.75
N ALA A 14 -12.86 0.03 4.00
CA ALA A 14 -12.70 -0.33 2.60
C ALA A 14 -12.54 -1.84 2.41
N ILE A 15 -11.72 -2.49 3.25
CA ILE A 15 -11.54 -3.95 3.23
C ILE A 15 -12.85 -4.65 3.61
N SER A 16 -13.58 -4.16 4.62
CA SER A 16 -14.88 -4.72 5.00
C SER A 16 -15.89 -4.64 3.86
N VAL A 17 -15.93 -3.53 3.12
CA VAL A 17 -16.82 -3.38 1.97
C VAL A 17 -16.45 -4.38 0.88
N ILE A 18 -15.16 -4.46 0.51
CA ILE A 18 -14.70 -5.35 -0.56
C ILE A 18 -14.94 -6.83 -0.20
N THR A 19 -14.59 -7.24 1.01
CA THR A 19 -14.82 -8.62 1.51
C THR A 19 -16.30 -8.99 1.58
N SER A 20 -17.20 -8.02 1.83
CA SER A 20 -18.64 -8.27 1.80
C SER A 20 -19.21 -8.53 0.40
N THR A 21 -18.51 -8.12 -0.67
CA THR A 21 -19.03 -8.24 -2.05
C THR A 21 -18.88 -9.62 -2.66
N SER A 22 -17.86 -10.38 -2.25
CA SER A 22 -17.57 -11.70 -2.80
C SER A 22 -16.65 -12.47 -1.86
N SER A 23 -16.91 -13.77 -1.70
CA SER A 23 -16.06 -14.68 -0.93
C SER A 23 -14.65 -14.80 -1.51
N PHE A 24 -14.45 -14.45 -2.79
CA PHE A 24 -13.12 -14.35 -3.39
C PHE A 24 -12.22 -13.41 -2.58
N PHE A 25 -12.76 -12.27 -2.13
CA PHE A 25 -12.00 -11.25 -1.42
C PHE A 25 -11.67 -11.58 0.04
N ASN A 26 -12.21 -12.67 0.57
CA ASN A 26 -11.86 -13.13 1.92
C ASN A 26 -10.44 -13.71 1.99
N GLN A 27 -9.86 -14.07 0.83
CA GLN A 27 -8.47 -14.50 0.74
C GLN A 27 -7.55 -13.29 0.79
N LYS A 28 -6.56 -13.30 1.67
CA LYS A 28 -5.67 -12.14 1.90
C LYS A 28 -4.81 -11.76 0.68
N ASP A 29 -4.57 -12.71 -0.23
CA ASP A 29 -3.80 -12.50 -1.46
C ASP A 29 -4.67 -12.08 -2.66
N SER A 30 -5.98 -11.91 -2.46
CA SER A 30 -6.92 -11.52 -3.52
C SER A 30 -6.98 -10.00 -3.76
N TYR A 31 -6.33 -9.20 -2.91
CA TYR A 31 -6.24 -7.75 -3.03
C TYR A 31 -4.89 -7.25 -2.52
N ALA A 32 -4.50 -6.07 -3.00
CA ALA A 32 -3.30 -5.38 -2.56
C ALA A 32 -3.60 -3.98 -2.04
N LEU A 33 -2.91 -3.58 -0.97
CA LEU A 33 -2.83 -2.18 -0.52
C LEU A 33 -1.57 -1.55 -1.11
N LEU A 34 -1.69 -0.35 -1.66
CA LEU A 34 -0.54 0.36 -2.24
C LEU A 34 -0.27 1.58 -1.37
N HIS A 35 0.86 1.58 -0.67
CA HIS A 35 1.31 2.78 0.04
C HIS A 35 1.58 3.88 -1.00
N CYS A 36 1.11 5.10 -0.78
CA CYS A 36 1.47 6.25 -1.62
C CYS A 36 1.55 7.51 -0.77
N ILE A 37 2.24 8.53 -1.29
CA ILE A 37 2.25 9.88 -0.70
C ILE A 37 1.52 10.78 -1.69
N SER A 38 0.43 11.41 -1.27
CA SER A 38 -0.36 12.32 -2.11
C SER A 38 0.29 13.71 -2.25
N ALA A 39 1.60 13.75 -2.48
CA ALA A 39 2.38 14.96 -2.75
C ALA A 39 3.06 14.86 -4.13
N TYR A 40 3.16 15.98 -4.82
CA TYR A 40 3.66 16.04 -6.21
C TYR A 40 4.69 17.18 -6.37
N PRO A 41 6.00 16.87 -6.43
CA PRO A 41 6.61 15.55 -6.22
C PRO A 41 6.65 15.16 -4.74
N ALA A 42 6.53 13.86 -4.46
CA ALA A 42 6.82 13.33 -3.12
C ALA A 42 8.33 13.42 -2.84
N LEU A 43 8.70 14.11 -1.75
CA LEU A 43 10.09 14.23 -1.32
C LEU A 43 10.58 12.91 -0.71
N ASP A 44 11.86 12.59 -0.89
CA ASP A 44 12.44 11.32 -0.43
C ASP A 44 12.31 11.10 1.08
N ASN A 45 12.40 12.19 1.86
CA ASN A 45 12.24 12.14 3.32
C ASN A 45 10.79 11.84 3.76
N ASP A 46 9.82 12.06 2.88
CA ASP A 46 8.39 11.91 3.19
C ASP A 46 7.84 10.55 2.75
N LEU A 47 8.64 9.71 2.07
CA LEU A 47 8.19 8.44 1.51
C LEU A 47 7.67 7.45 2.56
N ASN A 48 8.12 7.58 3.81
CA ASN A 48 7.70 6.77 4.96
C ASN A 48 7.53 5.27 4.62
N LEU A 49 8.58 4.66 4.05
CA LEU A 49 8.55 3.28 3.56
C LEU A 49 8.28 2.24 4.66
N LEU A 50 8.43 2.61 5.94
CA LEU A 50 8.02 1.78 7.07
C LEU A 50 6.51 1.49 7.08
N THR A 51 5.71 2.36 6.46
CA THR A 51 4.26 2.16 6.28
C THR A 51 3.96 0.88 5.51
N ILE A 52 4.79 0.52 4.52
CA ILE A 52 4.62 -0.73 3.75
C ILE A 52 4.69 -1.94 4.69
N ARG A 53 5.69 -1.96 5.57
CA ARG A 53 5.86 -3.04 6.56
C ARG A 53 4.69 -3.06 7.54
N PHE A 54 4.30 -1.89 8.05
CA PHE A 54 3.16 -1.76 8.95
C PHE A 54 1.87 -2.31 8.32
N LEU A 55 1.54 -1.93 7.08
CA LEU A 55 0.36 -2.40 6.36
C LEU A 55 0.37 -3.92 6.17
N LYS A 56 1.55 -4.49 5.87
CA LYS A 56 1.72 -5.93 5.69
C LYS A 56 1.49 -6.69 7.00
N GLU A 57 2.09 -6.24 8.09
CA GLU A 57 1.93 -6.84 9.42
C GLU A 57 0.49 -6.68 9.96
N HIS A 58 -0.14 -5.53 9.72
CA HIS A 58 -1.46 -5.22 10.27
C HIS A 58 -2.61 -5.88 9.51
N PHE A 59 -2.59 -5.82 8.17
CA PHE A 59 -3.69 -6.35 7.35
C PHE A 59 -3.43 -7.77 6.82
N GLY A 60 -2.17 -8.21 6.77
CA GLY A 60 -1.79 -9.53 6.30
C GLY A 60 -2.04 -9.78 4.80
N CYS A 61 -2.32 -8.73 4.03
CA CYS A 61 -2.53 -8.80 2.58
C CYS A 61 -1.27 -8.41 1.80
N LEU A 62 -1.35 -8.49 0.48
CA LEU A 62 -0.30 -7.99 -0.40
C LEU A 62 -0.16 -6.47 -0.23
N VAL A 63 1.08 -5.99 -0.13
CA VAL A 63 1.37 -4.56 -0.02
C VAL A 63 2.38 -4.16 -1.07
N GLY A 64 2.03 -3.14 -1.84
CA GLY A 64 2.85 -2.50 -2.86
C GLY A 64 3.09 -1.02 -2.54
N TYR A 65 3.73 -0.32 -3.47
CA TYR A 65 3.98 1.12 -3.38
C TYR A 65 3.57 1.79 -4.70
N SER A 66 2.87 2.92 -4.62
CA SER A 66 2.43 3.73 -5.75
C SER A 66 3.11 5.09 -5.64
N ASP A 67 4.05 5.36 -6.56
CA ASP A 67 4.97 6.50 -6.47
C ASP A 67 4.50 7.72 -7.28
N HIS A 68 4.85 8.90 -6.77
CA HIS A 68 4.59 10.21 -7.39
C HIS A 68 5.83 11.13 -7.35
N SER A 69 7.03 10.55 -7.25
CA SER A 69 8.28 11.31 -7.15
C SER A 69 9.01 11.42 -8.49
N LEU A 70 10.00 12.31 -8.57
CA LEU A 70 10.82 12.50 -9.76
C LEU A 70 12.07 11.58 -9.71
N GLY A 71 12.11 10.51 -10.52
CA GLY A 71 13.31 9.71 -10.81
C GLY A 71 13.18 8.18 -10.60
N ASP A 72 14.06 7.41 -11.26
CA ASP A 72 13.99 5.93 -11.35
C ASP A 72 14.58 5.16 -10.13
N ASN A 73 15.18 5.85 -9.16
CA ASN A 73 15.97 5.23 -8.07
C ASN A 73 15.16 4.34 -7.09
N LYS A 74 13.83 4.24 -7.22
CA LYS A 74 12.95 3.76 -6.13
C LYS A 74 12.38 2.35 -6.31
N LEU A 75 12.40 1.79 -7.51
CA LEU A 75 12.03 0.39 -7.79
C LEU A 75 12.84 -0.60 -6.95
N TYR A 76 14.07 -0.23 -6.58
CA TYR A 76 14.98 -1.04 -5.76
C TYR A 76 14.62 -1.02 -4.26
N CYS A 77 13.95 0.02 -3.75
CA CYS A 77 13.57 0.07 -2.33
C CYS A 77 12.31 -0.77 -2.04
N CYS A 78 11.30 -0.75 -2.92
CA CYS A 78 10.11 -1.59 -2.74
C CYS A 78 10.47 -3.09 -2.79
N SER A 79 11.40 -3.51 -3.67
CA SER A 79 11.87 -4.89 -3.71
C SER A 79 12.63 -5.32 -2.44
N CYS A 80 13.48 -4.46 -1.86
CA CYS A 80 14.22 -4.76 -0.63
C CYS A 80 13.35 -4.88 0.63
N ILE A 81 12.17 -4.22 0.66
CA ILE A 81 11.28 -4.19 1.84
C ILE A 81 10.18 -5.28 1.73
N GLY A 82 10.26 -6.15 0.71
CA GLY A 82 9.31 -7.24 0.50
C GLY A 82 7.96 -6.79 -0.05
N CYS A 83 7.99 -5.68 -0.80
CA CYS A 83 6.89 -5.08 -1.54
C CYS A 83 6.96 -5.56 -3.00
N GLN A 84 5.84 -6.08 -3.51
CA GLN A 84 5.74 -6.54 -4.90
C GLN A 84 5.35 -5.33 -5.77
N ASN A 85 6.06 -5.12 -6.88
CA ASN A 85 5.68 -4.14 -7.88
C ASN A 85 4.43 -4.65 -8.59
N TYR A 86 3.32 -3.91 -8.47
CA TYR A 86 2.05 -4.18 -9.15
C TYR A 86 1.70 -3.04 -10.10
#